data_AF-A0A7Z9LTD8-F1
#
_entry.id   AF-A0A7Z9LTD8-F1
#
_cell.length_a   1.000
_cell.length_b   1.000
_cell.length_c   1.000
_cell.angle_alpha   90.00
_cell.angle_beta   90.00
_cell.angle_gamma   90.00
#
_symmetry.space_group_name_H-M   'P 1'
#
loop_
_entity.id
_entity.type
_entity.pdbx_description
1 polymer ?
#
loop_
_entity_poly.entity_id
_entity_poly.type
_entity_poly.pdbx_seq_one_letter_code
_entity_poly.pdbx_strand_id
1 'polypeptide(L)'
;MYKLHLDRALGKDIFVGESKEIRDWVVNAIANIVIVDGIIEKHEFVALQEAIGLLDSKEEIHDLMNKVKERNLFEVENIEMEQGLAIKIFFYLAAIAVIDGNLKKSEKELLNKCGNCLGLEADLVRAVTRWSLNQMEINSKLSHELKGSNKERARIIDSLLFME
;
A
#
# COMPACT_ATOMS: atom_id res chain seq x y z
N MET A 1 2.98 14.34 -4.63
CA MET A 1 2.40 13.04 -5.00
C MET A 1 3.38 12.34 -5.92
N TYR A 2 3.97 11.26 -5.44
CA TYR A 2 4.65 10.29 -6.28
C TYR A 2 3.68 9.15 -6.58
N LYS A 3 3.82 8.51 -7.74
CA LYS A 3 3.14 7.24 -7.99
C LYS A 3 3.97 6.17 -7.32
N LEU A 4 3.39 5.36 -6.42
CA LEU A 4 4.10 4.21 -5.88
C LEU A 4 4.44 3.29 -7.05
N HIS A 5 5.73 3.14 -7.31
CA HIS A 5 6.22 2.18 -8.28
C HIS A 5 6.55 0.91 -7.52
N LEU A 6 5.55 0.04 -7.41
CA LEU A 6 5.77 -1.35 -7.01
C LEU A 6 6.44 -2.09 -8.17
N ASP A 7 7.45 -2.90 -7.86
CA ASP A 7 7.92 -3.90 -8.80
C ASP A 7 6.73 -4.79 -9.22
N ARG A 8 6.70 -5.27 -10.47
CA ARG A 8 5.65 -6.18 -10.95
C ARG A 8 5.53 -7.44 -10.08
N ALA A 9 6.61 -7.83 -9.41
CA ALA A 9 6.63 -8.93 -8.44
C ALA A 9 5.78 -8.68 -7.17
N LEU A 10 5.38 -7.42 -6.90
CA LEU A 10 4.58 -6.98 -5.76
C LEU A 10 3.22 -6.42 -6.19
N GLY A 11 2.59 -7.02 -7.20
CA GLY A 11 1.29 -6.62 -7.72
C GLY A 11 0.15 -7.56 -7.33
N LYS A 12 -1.05 -7.25 -7.84
CA LYS A 12 -2.27 -8.07 -7.62
C LYS A 12 -2.14 -9.52 -8.08
N ASP A 13 -1.16 -9.81 -8.93
CA ASP A 13 -0.82 -11.16 -9.38
C ASP A 13 -0.43 -12.10 -8.22
N ILE A 14 -0.01 -11.56 -7.06
CA ILE A 14 0.20 -12.34 -5.83
C ILE A 14 -1.06 -13.12 -5.42
N PHE A 15 -2.25 -12.56 -5.70
CA PHE A 15 -3.53 -13.09 -5.21
C PHE A 15 -4.28 -13.93 -6.25
N VAL A 16 -3.69 -14.14 -7.43
CA VAL A 16 -4.32 -14.93 -8.50
C VAL A 16 -4.37 -16.40 -8.08
N GLY A 17 -5.59 -16.92 -7.91
CA GLY A 17 -5.82 -18.30 -7.48
C GLY A 17 -5.78 -18.53 -5.97
N GLU A 18 -5.53 -17.48 -5.18
CA GLU A 18 -5.56 -17.57 -3.72
C GLU A 18 -7.00 -17.66 -3.18
N SER A 19 -7.15 -18.16 -1.95
CA SER A 19 -8.46 -18.32 -1.32
C SER A 19 -9.11 -16.96 -1.02
N LYS A 20 -10.44 -16.95 -0.93
CA LYS A 20 -11.19 -15.75 -0.51
C LYS A 20 -10.77 -15.29 0.89
N GLU A 21 -10.53 -16.23 1.80
CA GLU A 21 -10.05 -15.96 3.16
C GLU A 21 -8.75 -15.15 3.17
N ILE A 22 -7.76 -15.51 2.35
CA ILE A 22 -6.49 -14.78 2.23
C ILE A 22 -6.74 -13.37 1.68
N ARG A 23 -7.57 -13.24 0.64
CA ARG A 23 -7.89 -11.93 0.06
C ARG A 23 -8.60 -11.02 1.07
N ASP A 24 -9.62 -11.53 1.75
CA ASP A 24 -10.38 -10.79 2.77
C ASP A 24 -9.48 -10.36 3.93
N TRP A 25 -8.57 -11.23 4.36
CA TRP A 25 -7.59 -10.89 5.39
C TRP A 25 -6.68 -9.73 4.95
N VAL A 26 -6.18 -9.76 3.72
CA VAL A 26 -5.34 -8.69 3.17
C VAL A 26 -6.11 -7.39 3.02
N VAL A 27 -7.36 -7.45 2.56
CA VAL A 27 -8.27 -6.29 2.49
C VAL A 27 -8.42 -5.63 3.86
N ASN A 28 -8.69 -6.43 4.89
CA ASN A 28 -8.84 -5.95 6.26
C ASN A 28 -7.53 -5.35 6.80
N ALA A 29 -6.39 -5.97 6.50
CA ALA A 29 -5.08 -5.46 6.89
C ALA A 29 -4.78 -4.09 6.24
N ILE A 30 -5.04 -3.93 4.94
CA ILE A 30 -4.89 -2.66 4.23
C ILE A 30 -5.82 -1.59 4.83
N ALA A 31 -7.09 -1.92 5.02
CA ALA A 31 -8.07 -1.00 5.57
C ALA A 31 -7.66 -0.50 6.95
N ASN A 32 -7.18 -1.40 7.81
CA ASN A 32 -6.67 -1.04 9.12
C ASN A 32 -5.45 -0.13 9.04
N ILE A 33 -4.49 -0.43 8.16
CA ILE A 33 -3.27 0.39 7.99
C ILE A 33 -3.65 1.82 7.65
N VAL A 34 -4.66 2.00 6.80
CA VAL A 34 -5.15 3.31 6.38
C VAL A 34 -5.87 4.06 7.51
N ILE A 35 -6.72 3.40 8.31
CA ILE A 35 -7.58 4.11 9.27
C ILE A 35 -6.98 4.26 10.67
N VAL A 36 -5.86 3.59 10.98
CA VAL A 36 -5.31 3.48 12.35
C VAL A 36 -4.90 4.83 12.96
N ASP A 37 -4.57 5.82 12.14
CA ASP A 37 -4.22 7.16 12.61
C ASP A 37 -5.45 8.10 12.75
N GLY A 38 -6.62 7.64 12.29
CA GLY A 38 -7.88 8.36 12.35
C GLY A 38 -8.01 9.53 11.36
N ILE A 39 -7.18 9.63 10.32
CA ILE A 39 -7.30 10.70 9.31
C ILE A 39 -7.25 10.08 7.92
N ILE A 40 -8.38 10.08 7.20
CA ILE A 40 -8.39 9.56 5.82
C ILE A 40 -8.00 10.67 4.82
N GLU A 41 -6.79 10.60 4.30
CA GLU A 41 -6.27 11.55 3.32
C GLU A 41 -6.40 11.06 1.87
N LYS A 42 -6.29 12.00 0.91
CA LYS A 42 -6.44 11.69 -0.53
C LYS A 42 -5.50 10.59 -1.03
N HIS A 43 -4.32 10.46 -0.42
CA HIS A 43 -3.30 9.50 -0.85
C HIS A 43 -3.59 8.08 -0.34
N GLU A 44 -4.30 7.93 0.79
CA GLU A 44 -4.73 6.65 1.33
C GLU A 44 -5.83 6.00 0.47
N PHE A 45 -6.54 6.78 -0.35
CA PHE A 45 -7.46 6.22 -1.34
C PHE A 45 -6.75 5.29 -2.32
N VAL A 46 -5.45 5.46 -2.58
CA VAL A 46 -4.71 4.54 -3.45
C VAL A 46 -4.57 3.17 -2.78
N ALA A 47 -4.28 3.14 -1.47
CA ALA A 47 -4.27 1.91 -0.69
C ALA A 47 -5.66 1.26 -0.66
N LEU A 48 -6.72 2.04 -0.47
CA LEU A 48 -8.09 1.53 -0.51
C LEU A 48 -8.48 0.99 -1.90
N GLN A 49 -8.01 1.61 -2.99
CA GLN A 49 -8.20 1.10 -4.35
C GLN A 49 -7.53 -0.26 -4.57
N GLU A 50 -6.37 -0.48 -3.95
CA GLU A 50 -5.72 -1.78 -3.95
C GLU A 50 -6.57 -2.83 -3.21
N ALA A 51 -7.09 -2.50 -2.03
CA ALA A 51 -7.99 -3.38 -1.28
C ALA A 51 -9.29 -3.69 -2.06
N ILE A 52 -9.94 -2.67 -2.62
CA ILE A 52 -11.15 -2.82 -3.46
C ILE A 52 -10.90 -3.76 -4.63
N GLY A 53 -9.69 -3.73 -5.20
CA GLY A 53 -9.32 -4.59 -6.31
C GLY A 53 -9.20 -6.08 -5.98
N LEU A 54 -9.25 -6.46 -4.71
CA LEU A 54 -9.21 -7.85 -4.24
C LEU A 54 -10.60 -8.42 -3.91
N LEU A 55 -11.63 -7.58 -3.92
CA LEU A 55 -13.01 -7.94 -3.61
C LEU A 55 -13.76 -8.42 -4.86
N ASP A 56 -14.67 -9.38 -4.67
CA ASP A 56 -15.36 -10.07 -5.75
C ASP A 56 -16.69 -9.40 -6.12
N SER A 57 -17.23 -8.55 -5.23
CA SER A 57 -18.57 -7.96 -5.41
C SER A 57 -18.67 -6.49 -5.00
N LYS A 58 -19.69 -5.82 -5.55
CA LYS A 58 -20.04 -4.45 -5.16
C LYS A 58 -20.53 -4.34 -3.71
N GLU A 59 -21.13 -5.41 -3.18
CA GLU A 59 -21.62 -5.46 -1.81
C GLU A 59 -20.43 -5.44 -0.83
N GLU A 60 -19.41 -6.26 -1.07
CA GLU A 60 -18.18 -6.25 -0.26
C GLU A 60 -17.47 -4.90 -0.31
N ILE A 61 -17.41 -4.26 -1.49
CA ILE A 61 -16.85 -2.92 -1.63
C ILE A 61 -17.66 -1.92 -0.79
N HIS A 62 -18.98 -2.00 -0.82
CA HIS A 62 -19.84 -1.12 -0.04
C HIS A 62 -19.61 -1.31 1.47
N ASP A 63 -19.53 -2.55 1.93
CA ASP A 63 -19.29 -2.90 3.33
C ASP A 63 -17.92 -2.43 3.81
N LEU A 64 -16.87 -2.64 3.03
CA LEU A 64 -15.53 -2.11 3.30
C LEU A 64 -15.57 -0.58 3.45
N MET A 65 -16.19 0.11 2.49
CA MET A 65 -16.26 1.57 2.52
C MET A 65 -17.09 2.11 3.68
N ASN A 66 -18.13 1.41 4.11
CA ASN A 66 -18.92 1.77 5.29
C ASN A 66 -18.08 1.63 6.57
N LYS A 67 -17.39 0.51 6.74
CA LYS A 67 -16.52 0.28 7.91
C LYS A 67 -15.37 1.29 7.99
N VAL A 68 -14.76 1.62 6.86
CA VAL A 68 -13.71 2.66 6.76
C VAL A 68 -14.25 4.04 7.18
N LYS A 69 -15.47 4.40 6.75
CA LYS A 69 -16.12 5.67 7.17
C LYS A 69 -16.44 5.69 8.67
N GLU A 70 -16.90 4.57 9.20
CA GLU A 70 -17.22 4.41 10.63
C GLU A 70 -15.98 4.30 11.51
N ARG A 71 -14.79 4.13 10.92
CA ARG A 71 -13.51 3.91 11.61
C ARG A 71 -13.56 2.70 12.53
N ASN A 72 -14.35 1.69 12.15
CA ASN A 72 -14.33 0.41 12.82
C ASN A 72 -13.09 -0.35 12.38
N LEU A 73 -12.11 -0.43 13.29
CA LEU A 73 -10.92 -1.25 13.10
C LEU A 73 -11.35 -2.71 12.94
N PHE A 74 -10.91 -3.33 11.85
CA PHE A 74 -11.04 -4.77 11.64
C PHE A 74 -10.08 -5.48 12.59
N GLU A 75 -10.47 -6.64 13.10
CA GLU A 75 -9.51 -7.47 13.83
C GLU A 75 -8.59 -8.15 12.80
N VAL A 76 -7.29 -7.85 12.85
CA VAL A 76 -6.28 -8.64 12.14
C VAL A 76 -5.94 -9.82 13.05
N GLU A 77 -6.45 -10.99 12.67
CA GLU A 77 -6.22 -12.27 13.33
C GLU A 77 -5.07 -13.04 12.69
N ASN A 78 -4.62 -14.11 13.35
CA ASN A 78 -3.62 -15.01 12.76
C ASN A 78 -4.23 -15.74 11.56
N ILE A 79 -3.43 -15.93 10.51
CA ILE A 79 -3.85 -16.64 9.30
C ILE A 79 -2.76 -17.64 8.91
N GLU A 80 -3.18 -18.88 8.60
CA GLU A 80 -2.27 -19.91 8.11
C GLU A 80 -2.16 -19.84 6.59
N MET A 81 -0.93 -19.78 6.09
CA MET A 81 -0.65 -19.84 4.65
C MET A 81 0.79 -20.31 4.40
N GLU A 82 1.10 -20.60 3.14
CA GLU A 82 2.45 -20.96 2.71
C GLU A 82 3.43 -19.81 3.02
N GLN A 83 4.63 -20.15 3.50
CA GLN A 83 5.59 -19.16 4.01
C GLN A 83 6.02 -18.16 2.95
N GLY A 84 6.26 -18.60 1.71
CA GLY A 84 6.56 -17.75 0.57
C GLY A 84 5.44 -16.75 0.25
N LEU A 85 4.19 -17.18 0.33
CA LEU A 85 3.02 -16.29 0.19
C LEU A 85 2.95 -15.26 1.33
N ALA A 86 3.11 -15.69 2.58
CA ALA A 86 3.13 -14.80 3.74
C ALA A 86 4.19 -13.70 3.60
N ILE A 87 5.40 -14.06 3.15
CA ILE A 87 6.48 -13.11 2.90
C ILE A 87 6.06 -12.10 1.82
N LYS A 88 5.55 -12.56 0.67
CA LYS A 88 5.12 -11.68 -0.43
C LYS A 88 4.01 -10.71 0.01
N ILE A 89 3.01 -11.21 0.74
CA ILE A 89 1.93 -10.39 1.31
C ILE A 89 2.50 -9.35 2.25
N PHE A 90 3.49 -9.71 3.07
CA PHE A 90 4.09 -8.75 4.00
C PHE A 90 4.86 -7.63 3.28
N PHE A 91 5.61 -7.95 2.23
CA PHE A 91 6.24 -6.93 1.37
C PHE A 91 5.19 -6.01 0.73
N TYR A 92 4.08 -6.58 0.27
CA TYR A 92 2.98 -5.83 -0.31
C TYR A 92 2.34 -4.86 0.70
N LEU A 93 2.00 -5.33 1.91
CA LEU A 93 1.47 -4.49 2.99
C LEU A 93 2.46 -3.38 3.40
N ALA A 94 3.75 -3.71 3.51
CA ALA A 94 4.77 -2.75 3.89
C ALA A 94 4.95 -1.63 2.86
N ALA A 95 4.77 -1.93 1.57
CA ALA A 95 4.82 -0.94 0.51
C ALA A 95 3.56 -0.06 0.45
N ILE A 96 2.39 -0.64 0.75
CA ILE A 96 1.15 0.12 0.91
C ILE A 96 1.25 1.10 2.08
N ALA A 97 1.81 0.66 3.22
CA ALA A 97 1.95 1.48 4.42
C ALA A 97 2.83 2.72 4.24
N VAL A 98 3.64 2.79 3.18
CA VAL A 98 4.53 3.93 2.88
C VAL A 98 4.13 4.68 1.61
N ILE A 99 2.89 4.49 1.14
CA ILE A 99 2.44 5.03 -0.15
C ILE A 99 2.38 6.55 -0.20
N ASP A 100 2.19 7.18 0.94
CA ASP A 100 2.04 8.62 1.12
C ASP A 100 3.38 9.37 1.26
N GLY A 101 4.48 8.66 1.44
CA GLY A 101 5.80 9.24 1.70
C GLY A 101 6.14 9.34 3.17
N ASN A 102 5.38 8.67 4.03
CA ASN A 102 5.61 8.62 5.45
C ASN A 102 5.31 7.21 6.01
N LEU A 103 5.72 6.96 7.25
CA LEU A 103 5.25 5.81 8.02
C LEU A 103 5.05 6.27 9.45
N LYS A 104 3.80 6.53 9.82
CA LYS A 104 3.43 6.96 11.17
C LYS A 104 3.68 5.83 12.16
N LYS A 105 3.82 6.19 13.43
CA LYS A 105 4.07 5.23 14.51
C LYS A 105 2.95 4.18 14.60
N SER A 106 1.69 4.61 14.47
CA SER A 106 0.50 3.75 14.51
C SER A 106 0.46 2.76 13.34
N GLU A 107 0.74 3.24 12.12
CA GLU A 107 0.84 2.40 10.91
C GLU A 107 1.95 1.37 11.04
N LYS A 108 3.12 1.76 11.58
CA LYS A 108 4.23 0.85 11.84
C LYS A 108 3.89 -0.22 12.89
N GLU A 109 3.23 0.17 13.98
CA GLU A 109 2.79 -0.77 15.01
C GLU A 109 1.81 -1.80 14.44
N LEU A 110 0.87 -1.35 13.61
CA LEU A 110 -0.07 -2.23 12.95
C LEU A 110 0.57 -3.11 11.87
N LEU A 111 1.52 -2.58 11.10
CA LEU A 111 2.30 -3.36 10.14
C LEU A 111 3.08 -4.48 10.87
N ASN A 112 3.72 -4.17 12.00
CA ASN A 112 4.37 -5.19 12.82
C ASN A 112 3.38 -6.25 13.32
N LYS A 113 2.17 -5.85 13.74
CA LYS A 113 1.10 -6.78 14.11
C LYS A 113 0.74 -7.70 12.94
N CYS A 114 0.59 -7.17 11.72
CA CYS A 114 0.31 -7.97 10.53
C CYS A 114 1.42 -9.00 10.28
N GLY A 115 2.70 -8.61 10.42
CA GLY A 115 3.83 -9.53 10.29
C GLY A 115 3.78 -10.69 11.29
N ASN A 116 3.41 -10.41 12.55
CA ASN A 116 3.23 -11.44 13.57
C ASN A 116 2.05 -12.38 13.24
N CYS A 117 0.92 -11.83 12.76
CA CYS A 117 -0.26 -12.60 12.40
C CYS A 117 -0.04 -13.51 11.17
N LEU A 118 0.94 -13.16 10.32
CA LEU A 118 1.42 -13.99 9.22
C LEU A 118 2.44 -15.06 9.67
N GLY A 119 2.76 -15.14 10.97
CA GLY A 119 3.75 -16.08 11.50
C GLY A 119 5.20 -15.76 11.13
N LEU A 120 5.51 -14.50 10.77
CA LEU A 120 6.84 -14.12 10.33
C LEU A 120 7.76 -13.82 11.52
N GLU A 121 9.04 -14.17 11.36
CA GLU A 121 10.06 -13.86 12.36
C GLU A 121 10.29 -12.35 12.50
N ALA A 122 10.57 -11.90 13.72
CA ALA A 122 10.77 -10.49 14.02
C ALA A 122 11.92 -9.85 13.21
N ASP A 123 12.97 -10.61 12.87
CA ASP A 123 14.07 -10.12 12.03
C ASP A 123 13.62 -9.85 10.60
N LEU A 124 12.82 -10.74 10.02
CA LEU A 124 12.22 -10.52 8.71
C LEU A 124 11.28 -9.31 8.74
N VAL A 125 10.42 -9.20 9.76
CA VAL A 125 9.51 -8.05 9.93
C VAL A 125 10.28 -6.73 9.94
N ARG A 126 11.38 -6.67 10.71
CA ARG A 126 12.28 -5.51 10.77
C ARG A 126 12.97 -5.23 9.43
N ALA A 127 13.43 -6.27 8.73
CA ALA A 127 14.12 -6.13 7.45
C ALA A 127 13.19 -5.57 6.36
N VAL A 128 11.97 -6.11 6.24
CA VAL A 128 10.98 -5.63 5.26
C VAL A 128 10.51 -4.20 5.60
N THR A 129 10.30 -3.88 6.88
CA THR A 129 9.95 -2.50 7.29
C THR A 129 11.06 -1.51 6.92
N ARG A 130 12.34 -1.90 7.07
CA ARG A 130 13.46 -1.07 6.63
C ARG A 130 13.51 -0.93 5.12
N TRP A 131 13.26 -2.02 4.40
CA TRP A 131 13.18 -2.02 2.94
C TRP A 131 12.09 -1.06 2.45
N SER A 132 10.89 -1.04 3.05
CA SER A 132 9.81 -0.16 2.60
C SER A 132 10.15 1.32 2.79
N LEU A 133 10.81 1.69 3.89
CA LEU A 133 11.31 3.04 4.10
C LEU A 133 12.35 3.46 3.03
N ASN A 134 13.24 2.54 2.64
CA ASN A 134 14.17 2.81 1.55
C ASN A 134 13.44 2.96 0.19
N GLN A 135 12.43 2.13 -0.07
CA GLN A 135 11.60 2.24 -1.28
C GLN A 135 10.85 3.56 -1.35
N MET A 136 10.33 4.04 -0.22
CA MET A 136 9.71 5.34 -0.08
C MET A 136 10.66 6.48 -0.49
N GLU A 137 11.92 6.45 -0.02
CA GLU A 137 12.94 7.43 -0.38
C GLU A 137 13.26 7.40 -1.88
N ILE A 138 13.42 6.21 -2.46
CA ILE A 138 13.65 6.01 -3.89
C ILE A 138 12.49 6.60 -4.72
N ASN A 139 11.25 6.29 -4.35
CA ASN A 139 10.05 6.78 -5.04
C ASN A 139 9.90 8.30 -4.95
N SER A 140 10.23 8.87 -3.80
CA SER A 140 10.25 10.33 -3.59
C SER A 140 11.26 11.01 -4.53
N LYS A 141 12.49 10.48 -4.60
CA LYS A 141 13.55 10.99 -5.48
C LYS A 141 13.16 10.88 -6.95
N LEU A 142 12.70 9.70 -7.39
CA LEU A 142 12.26 9.48 -8.77
C LEU A 142 11.18 10.48 -9.18
N SER A 143 10.21 10.73 -8.30
CA SER A 143 9.13 11.68 -8.62
C SER A 143 9.56 13.12 -8.64
N HIS A 144 10.54 13.50 -7.83
CA HIS A 144 11.16 14.82 -7.93
C HIS A 144 11.85 14.99 -9.29
N GLU A 145 12.65 14.01 -9.72
CA GLU A 145 13.35 14.03 -10.99
C GLU A 145 12.38 14.06 -12.19
N LEU A 146 11.33 13.23 -12.17
CA LEU A 146 10.29 13.22 -13.21
C LEU A 146 9.55 14.56 -13.32
N LYS A 147 9.28 15.24 -12.19
CA LYS A 147 8.69 16.59 -12.22
C LYS A 147 9.62 17.59 -12.89
N GLY A 148 10.92 17.52 -12.60
CA GLY A 148 11.94 18.35 -13.26
C GLY A 148 11.94 18.14 -14.76
N SER A 149 12.01 16.88 -15.20
CA SER A 149 11.98 16.50 -16.62
C SER A 149 10.70 16.95 -17.33
N ASN A 150 9.53 16.79 -16.69
CA ASN A 150 8.25 17.24 -17.27
C ASN A 150 8.14 18.77 -17.35
N LYS A 151 8.70 19.51 -16.39
CA LYS A 151 8.77 20.97 -16.45
C LYS A 151 9.64 21.44 -17.61
N GLU A 152 10.74 20.74 -17.86
CA GLU A 152 11.60 21.03 -19.01
C GLU A 152 10.90 20.72 -20.33
N ARG A 153 10.19 19.59 -20.42
CA ARG A 153 9.33 19.27 -21.57
C ARG A 153 8.30 20.38 -21.85
N ALA A 154 7.63 20.88 -20.81
CA ALA A 154 6.66 21.96 -20.94
C ALA A 154 7.31 23.25 -21.48
N ARG A 155 8.48 23.63 -20.95
CA ARG A 155 9.26 24.78 -21.46
C ARG A 155 9.63 24.64 -22.92
N ILE A 156 10.07 23.45 -23.35
CA ILE A 156 10.39 23.19 -24.76
C ILE A 156 9.16 23.42 -25.63
N ILE A 157 8.00 22.87 -25.23
CA ILE A 157 6.73 23.04 -25.95
C ILE A 157 6.34 24.53 -26.00
N ASP A 158 6.36 25.22 -24.86
CA ASP A 158 6.00 26.64 -24.77
C ASP A 158 6.93 27.51 -25.62
N SER A 159 8.24 27.23 -25.60
CA SER A 159 9.22 27.95 -26.42
C SER A 159 9.02 27.75 -27.91
N LEU A 160 8.39 26.66 -28.35
CA LEU A 160 8.08 26.41 -29.76
C LEU A 160 6.71 26.97 -30.17
N LEU A 161 5.75 27.01 -29.25
CA LEU A 161 4.38 27.47 -29.52
C LEU A 161 4.21 28.98 -29.37
N PHE A 162 5.02 29.65 -28.55
CA PHE A 162 4.92 31.09 -28.27
C PHE A 162 6.14 31.87 -28.74
N MET A 163 6.75 31.47 -29.86
CA MET A 163 7.70 32.32 -30.60
C MET A 163 6.92 33.45 -31.31
N GLU A 164 6.59 34.51 -30.58
CA GLU A 164 6.36 35.88 -31.09
C GLU A 164 6.89 36.90 -30.08
#